data_AF-A0A6I6EWE6-F1
#
_entry.id   AF-A0A6I6EWE6-F1
#
_cell.length_a   1.000
_cell.length_b   1.000
_cell.length_c   1.000
_cell.angle_alpha   90.00
_cell.angle_beta   90.00
_cell.angle_gamma   90.00
#
_symmetry.space_group_name_H-M   'P 1'
#
loop_
_entity.id
_entity.type
_entity.pdbx_description
1 polymer ?
#
loop_
_entity_poly.entity_id
_entity_poly.type
_entity_poly.pdbx_seq_one_letter_code
_entity_poly.pdbx_strand_id
1 'polypeptide(L)' 'MQFIKDKTNQRVDLGSGTLYGALNNLLKKGWIKQIDEDKRKKEHLITDIGSEQVEIEVKSCFN' A
#
# COMPACT_ATOMS: atom_id res chain seq x y z
N MET A 1 -12.17 3.16 5.98
CA MET A 1 -12.07 3.65 4.58
C MET A 1 -12.04 5.17 4.52
N GLN A 2 -12.91 5.88 5.26
CA GLN A 2 -12.89 7.36 5.36
C GLN A 2 -11.48 7.94 5.60
N PHE A 3 -10.69 7.32 6.49
CA PHE A 3 -9.30 7.72 6.74
C PHE A 3 -8.43 7.84 5.48
N ILE A 4 -8.50 6.88 4.55
CA ILE A 4 -7.69 6.88 3.32
C ILE A 4 -8.16 7.99 2.39
N LYS A 5 -9.48 8.13 2.26
CA LYS A 5 -10.11 9.19 1.47
C LYS A 5 -9.69 10.57 1.96
N ASP A 6 -9.74 10.80 3.27
CA ASP A 6 -9.33 12.07 3.88
C ASP A 6 -7.83 12.31 3.71
N LYS A 7 -6.99 11.28 3.94
CA LYS A 7 -5.53 11.41 3.80
C LYS A 7 -5.06 11.64 2.37
N THR A 8 -5.86 11.26 1.38
CA THR A 8 -5.53 11.43 -0.03
C THR A 8 -6.24 12.62 -0.66
N ASN A 9 -6.81 13.52 0.14
CA ASN A 9 -7.60 14.65 -0.34
C ASN A 9 -8.70 14.20 -1.33
N GLN A 10 -9.41 13.14 -0.97
CA GLN A 10 -10.50 12.52 -1.74
C GLN A 10 -10.08 11.89 -3.08
N ARG A 11 -8.79 11.87 -3.44
CA ARG A 11 -8.29 11.26 -4.68
C ARG A 11 -8.46 9.74 -4.70
N VAL A 12 -8.37 9.10 -3.54
CA VAL A 12 -8.43 7.64 -3.42
C VAL A 12 -9.61 7.26 -2.53
N ASP A 13 -10.61 6.63 -3.13
CA ASP A 13 -11.76 6.06 -2.43
C ASP A 13 -11.75 4.54 -2.61
N LEU A 14 -11.56 3.79 -1.52
CA LEU A 14 -11.41 2.34 -1.55
C LEU A 14 -12.47 1.67 -0.69
N GLY A 15 -13.14 0.67 -1.27
CA GLY A 15 -13.93 -0.29 -0.51
C GLY A 15 -13.03 -1.26 0.28
N SER A 16 -13.64 -1.97 1.25
CA SER A 16 -12.91 -2.94 2.09
C SER A 16 -12.27 -4.08 1.30
N GLY A 17 -13.01 -4.69 0.37
CA GLY A 17 -12.46 -5.75 -0.49
C GLY A 17 -11.26 -5.28 -1.33
N THR A 18 -11.36 -4.09 -1.91
CA THR A 18 -10.29 -3.51 -2.74
C THR A 18 -9.04 -3.21 -1.92
N LEU A 19 -9.18 -2.64 -0.72
CA LEU A 19 -8.05 -2.36 0.15
C LEU A 19 -7.29 -3.64 0.50
N TYR A 20 -8.00 -4.68 0.95
CA TYR A 20 -7.34 -5.94 1.33
C TYR A 20 -6.77 -6.67 0.11
N GLY A 21 -7.42 -6.60 -1.04
CA GLY A 21 -6.89 -7.12 -2.30
C GLY A 21 -5.57 -6.42 -2.69
N ALA A 22 -5.52 -5.09 -2.59
CA ALA A 22 -4.32 -4.31 -2.86
C ALA A 22 -3.18 -4.66 -1.90
N LEU A 23 -3.46 -4.70 -0.58
CA LEU A 23 -2.46 -5.08 0.42
C LEU A 23 -1.90 -6.49 0.19
N ASN A 24 -2.78 -7.47 -0.11
CA ASN A 24 -2.35 -8.84 -0.42
C ASN A 24 -1.46 -8.89 -1.68
N ASN A 25 -1.79 -8.12 -2.71
CA ASN A 25 -0.96 -8.05 -3.91
C ASN A 25 0.42 -7.44 -3.61
N LEU A 26 0.48 -6.38 -2.80
CA LEU A 26 1.75 -5.77 -2.39
C LEU A 26 2.61 -6.73 -1.56
N LEU A 27 1.99 -7.51 -0.66
CA LEU A 27 2.64 -8.57 0.11
C LEU A 27 3.19 -9.68 -0.81
N LYS A 28 2.36 -10.19 -1.73
CA LYS A 28 2.78 -11.23 -2.70
C LYS A 28 3.94 -10.80 -3.58
N LYS A 29 3.99 -9.51 -3.94
CA LYS A 29 5.10 -8.92 -4.70
C LYS A 29 6.34 -8.64 -3.85
N GLY A 30 6.27 -8.77 -2.52
CA GLY A 30 7.35 -8.42 -1.60
C GLY A 30 7.62 -6.91 -1.48
N TRP A 31 6.68 -6.07 -1.91
CA TRP A 31 6.82 -4.60 -1.88
C TRP A 31 6.55 -4.03 -0.49
N ILE A 32 5.76 -4.75 0.31
CA ILE A 32 5.57 -4.48 1.72
C ILE A 32 5.76 -5.76 2.52
N LYS A 33 6.09 -5.63 3.81
CA LYS A 33 6.17 -6.72 4.77
C LYS A 33 5.35 -6.42 6.02
N GLN A 34 4.79 -7.44 6.65
CA GLN A 34 4.10 -7.29 7.92
C GLN A 34 5.14 -7.18 9.07
N ILE A 35 4.91 -6.27 10.02
CA ILE A 35 5.84 -6.05 11.15
C ILE A 35 5.64 -7.12 12.23
N ASP A 36 4.38 -7.54 12.42
CA ASP A 36 3.98 -8.41 13.52
C ASP A 36 2.67 -9.13 13.15
N GLU A 37 2.67 -10.45 13.20
CA GLU A 37 1.50 -11.28 12.87
C GLU A 37 0.57 -11.51 14.06
N ASP A 38 1.09 -11.38 15.29
CA ASP A 38 0.37 -11.69 16.53
C ASP A 38 -0.43 -10.51 17.09
N LYS A 39 -0.27 -9.31 16.52
CA LYS A 39 -1.04 -8.14 16.94
C LYS A 39 -2.43 -8.10 16.31
N ARG A 40 -3.42 -7.74 17.13
CA ARG A 40 -4.79 -7.43 16.69
C ARG A 40 -4.85 -6.35 15.59
N LYS A 41 -3.82 -5.50 15.51
CA LYS A 41 -3.62 -4.51 14.46
C LYS A 41 -2.51 -4.98 13.52
N LYS A 42 -2.85 -5.24 12.26
CA LYS A 42 -1.86 -5.56 11.21
C LYS A 42 -1.15 -4.29 10.75
N GLU A 43 0.16 -4.25 10.94
CA GLU A 43 1.00 -3.12 10.52
C GLU A 43 1.97 -3.58 9.44
N HIS A 44 2.21 -2.72 8.45
CA HIS A 44 3.03 -3.03 7.28
C HIS A 44 4.13 -1.98 7.12
N LEU A 45 5.30 -2.42 6.68
CA LEU A 45 6.40 -1.56 6.26
C LEU A 45 6.67 -1.76 4.78
N ILE A 46 6.99 -0.67 4.09
CA ILE A 46 7.54 -0.75 2.73
C ILE A 46 8.92 -1.43 2.79
N THR A 47 9.23 -2.24 1.78
CA THR A 47 10.55 -2.84 1.61
C THR A 47 11.42 -1.97 0.70
N ASP A 48 12.72 -2.28 0.62
CA ASP A 48 13.62 -1.60 -0.31
C ASP A 48 13.15 -1.77 -1.76
N ILE A 49 12.74 -3.00 -2.12
CA ILE A 49 12.14 -3.33 -3.42
C ILE A 49 10.88 -2.49 -3.65
N GLY A 50 9.97 -2.42 -2.67
CA GLY A 50 8.75 -1.63 -2.81
C GLY A 50 9.03 -0.14 -3.03
N SER A 51 10.05 0.39 -2.37
CA SER A 51 10.46 1.80 -2.51
C SER A 51 11.00 2.09 -3.91
N GLU A 52 11.84 1.21 -4.45
CA GLU A 52 12.35 1.30 -5.82
C GLU A 52 11.21 1.29 -6.85
N GLN A 53 10.22 0.43 -6.66
CA GLN A 53 9.06 0.35 -7.57
C GLN A 53 8.21 1.62 -7.56
N VAL A 54 8.02 2.24 -6.39
CA VAL A 54 7.35 3.55 -6.29
C VAL A 54 8.13 4.62 -7.06
N GLU A 55 9.45 4.64 -6.95
CA GLU A 55 10.27 5.59 -7.70
C GLU A 55 10.16 5.40 -9.22
N ILE A 56 10.15 4.16 -9.70
CA ILE A 56 10.01 3.83 -11.12
C ILE A 56 8.65 4.32 -11.65
N GLU A 57 7.57 4.02 -10.93
CA GLU A 57 6.20 4.43 -11.31
C GLU A 57 6.06 5.95 -11.35
N VAL A 58 6.60 6.64 -10.34
CA VAL A 58 6.56 8.12 -10.29
C VAL A 58 7.35 8.71 -11.46
N LYS A 59 8.56 8.21 -11.75
CA LYS A 59 9.37 8.69 -12.88
C LYS A 59 8.69 8.42 -14.23
N SER A 60 8.01 7.29 -14.37
CA SER A 60 7.35 6.89 -15.62
C SER A 60 6.09 7.71 -15.93
N CYS A 61 5.45 8.30 -14.92
CA CYS A 61 4.24 9.11 -15.09
C CYS A 61 4.52 10.53 -15.65
N PHE A 62 5.79 10.94 -15.74
CA PHE A 62 6.21 12.27 -16.23
C PHE A 62 6.94 12.23 -17.59
N ASN A 63 6.86 11.13 -18.35
CA ASN A 63 7.30 11.05 -19.75
C ASN A 63 6.11 11.01 -20.70
#